data_AF-A0A9D9WS95-F1
#
_entry.id   AF-A0A9D9WS95-F1
#
_cell.length_a   1.000
_cell.length_b   1.000
_cell.length_c   1.000
_cell.angle_alpha   90.00
_cell.angle_beta   90.00
_cell.angle_gamma   90.00
#
_symmetry.space_group_name_H-M   'P 1'
#
loop_
_entity.id
_entity.type
_entity.pdbx_description
1 polymer ?
#
loop_
_entity_poly.entity_id
_entity_poly.type
_entity_poly.pdbx_seq_one_letter_code
_entity_poly.pdbx_strand_id
1 'polypeptide(L)'
;MKRIILLDIDGVLVQPGGYRAALRATVKRFIGEYVIEEDVPVSMEKRGISSEWDMSPLIIAAYWEDVLSRQPMENLSDDPVLAGEQIQRQRKVEEPKHLAIPAFDLMDGQYPVDAAYEQGCFASIPSELRKNLMTESRDVYKSHTFRTFQHFTLGSETFESTYQLSAEFDAESSLLAVDRSNISDEIRGRLNHPDHHLAAFTARPSGIPVGINESSLGYAPEAELALDLVGMNDIPLMAFGKLEYIAAQHGLMPSTLVKPSPFQALAATLAAWTRDELSALHAAYDWHRAGKLNSKFAELPKDFELIVVEDTMGGIRSVRTAGEIFRQAGFDVTVRTLGLTSGISAKAAAFDAAAVPHFENWEQLIKVL
;
A
#
# COMPACT_ATOMS: atom_id res chain seq x y z
N MET A 1 22.36 18.47 -17.49
CA MET A 1 22.55 17.37 -16.52
C MET A 1 21.33 16.47 -16.64
N LYS A 2 21.52 15.14 -16.69
CA LYS A 2 20.40 14.19 -16.78
C LYS A 2 19.73 14.07 -15.42
N ARG A 3 18.40 13.98 -15.41
CA ARG A 3 17.61 13.90 -14.17
C ARG A 3 16.93 12.56 -14.09
N ILE A 4 17.14 11.85 -13.00
CA ILE A 4 16.38 10.67 -12.64
C ILE A 4 15.44 11.06 -11.52
N ILE A 5 14.14 10.93 -11.74
CA ILE A 5 13.09 11.41 -10.82
C ILE A 5 12.29 10.20 -10.34
N LEU A 6 12.34 9.98 -9.03
CA LEU A 6 11.57 8.95 -8.34
C LEU A 6 10.33 9.57 -7.73
N LEU A 7 9.17 9.04 -8.10
CA LEU A 7 7.86 9.56 -7.71
C LEU A 7 7.17 8.53 -6.82
N ASP A 8 6.85 8.89 -5.58
CA ASP A 8 5.89 8.08 -4.84
C ASP A 8 4.49 8.21 -5.45
N ILE A 9 3.59 7.30 -5.07
CA ILE A 9 2.20 7.32 -5.53
C ILE A 9 1.31 8.04 -4.52
N ASP A 10 1.29 7.61 -3.27
CA ASP A 10 0.33 8.06 -2.29
C ASP A 10 0.73 9.43 -1.74
N GLY A 11 -0.19 10.40 -1.77
CA GLY A 11 0.10 11.79 -1.38
C GLY A 11 1.00 12.54 -2.36
N VAL A 12 1.57 11.86 -3.38
CA VAL A 12 2.40 12.46 -4.42
C VAL A 12 1.67 12.47 -5.75
N LEU A 13 1.58 11.34 -6.48
CA LEU A 13 0.86 11.29 -7.75
C LEU A 13 -0.65 11.24 -7.54
N VAL A 14 -1.09 10.61 -6.45
CA VAL A 14 -2.49 10.34 -6.15
C VAL A 14 -2.83 10.83 -4.75
N GLN A 15 -3.98 11.48 -4.60
CA GLN A 15 -4.62 11.66 -3.30
C GLN A 15 -5.39 10.37 -2.98
N PRO A 16 -4.96 9.58 -1.97
CA PRO A 16 -5.61 8.32 -1.65
C PRO A 16 -7.00 8.55 -1.04
N GLY A 17 -7.95 7.71 -1.45
CA GLY A 17 -9.30 7.62 -0.88
C GLY A 17 -9.96 6.25 -1.11
N GLY A 18 -9.49 5.50 -2.10
CA GLY A 18 -10.03 4.20 -2.50
C GLY A 18 -9.97 3.14 -1.40
N TYR A 19 -8.86 2.98 -0.68
CA TYR A 19 -8.79 1.98 0.40
C TYR A 19 -9.76 2.27 1.54
N ARG A 20 -9.91 3.54 1.94
CA ARG A 20 -10.86 3.90 3.00
C ARG A 20 -12.31 3.68 2.53
N ALA A 21 -12.61 3.92 1.26
CA ALA A 21 -13.90 3.58 0.67
C ALA A 21 -14.14 2.06 0.64
N ALA A 22 -13.15 1.27 0.22
CA ALA A 22 -13.21 -0.20 0.22
C ALA A 22 -13.37 -0.78 1.63
N LEU A 23 -12.70 -0.22 2.65
CA LEU A 23 -12.89 -0.59 4.05
C LEU A 23 -14.35 -0.41 4.47
N ARG A 24 -14.92 0.77 4.21
CA ARG A 24 -16.31 1.07 4.59
C ARG A 24 -17.30 0.17 3.87
N ALA A 25 -17.08 -0.08 2.57
CA ALA A 25 -17.92 -0.96 1.77
C ALA A 25 -17.82 -2.42 2.23
N THR A 26 -16.61 -2.90 2.54
CA THR A 26 -16.37 -4.21 3.13
C THR A 26 -17.12 -4.36 4.44
N VAL A 27 -16.88 -3.48 5.41
CA VAL A 27 -17.54 -3.53 6.72
C VAL A 27 -19.06 -3.52 6.56
N LYS A 28 -19.61 -2.61 5.73
CA LYS A 28 -21.05 -2.52 5.45
C LYS A 28 -21.65 -3.87 4.99
N ARG A 29 -20.92 -4.66 4.20
CA ARG A 29 -21.39 -5.98 3.74
C ARG A 29 -21.59 -6.96 4.91
N PHE A 30 -20.77 -6.91 5.94
CA PHE A 30 -20.81 -7.84 7.08
C PHE A 30 -21.72 -7.37 8.22
N ILE A 31 -21.87 -6.06 8.43
CA ILE A 31 -22.59 -5.51 9.60
C ILE A 31 -23.81 -4.64 9.26
N GLY A 32 -24.07 -4.38 7.98
CA GLY A 32 -25.21 -3.60 7.49
C GLY A 32 -24.92 -2.10 7.39
N GLU A 33 -25.97 -1.27 7.50
CA GLU A 33 -25.90 0.20 7.33
C GLU A 33 -25.21 0.96 8.48
N TYR A 34 -24.53 0.25 9.38
CA TYR A 34 -23.80 0.88 10.48
C TYR A 34 -22.69 1.79 9.94
N VAL A 35 -22.70 3.06 10.37
CA VAL A 35 -21.74 4.06 9.90
C VAL A 35 -20.49 4.02 10.77
N ILE A 36 -19.35 3.73 10.15
CA ILE A 36 -18.05 3.79 10.81
C ILE A 36 -17.58 5.24 10.91
N GLU A 37 -17.51 5.76 12.13
CA GLU A 37 -16.91 7.06 12.44
C GLU A 37 -15.42 7.05 12.08
N GLU A 38 -14.90 8.14 11.50
CA GLU A 38 -13.49 8.23 11.09
C GLU A 38 -12.53 8.13 12.28
N ASP A 39 -12.99 8.49 13.48
CA ASP A 39 -12.21 8.34 14.71
C ASP A 39 -11.84 6.88 15.01
N VAL A 40 -12.59 5.90 14.48
CA VAL A 40 -12.28 4.47 14.66
C VAL A 40 -10.98 4.11 13.91
N PRO A 41 -10.88 4.21 12.56
CA PRO A 41 -9.62 4.00 11.85
C PRO A 41 -8.47 4.86 12.38
N VAL A 42 -8.72 6.15 12.66
CA VAL A 42 -7.69 7.07 13.18
C VAL A 42 -7.15 6.60 14.54
N SER A 43 -8.00 6.06 15.42
CA SER A 43 -7.56 5.49 16.70
C SER A 43 -6.71 4.23 16.53
N MET A 44 -6.99 3.43 15.50
CA MET A 44 -6.23 2.22 15.15
C MET A 44 -4.85 2.59 14.60
N GLU A 45 -4.77 3.58 13.71
CA GLU A 45 -3.51 4.10 13.16
C GLU A 45 -2.58 4.62 14.27
N LYS A 46 -3.13 5.37 15.24
CA LYS A 46 -2.37 5.84 16.42
C LYS A 46 -1.78 4.71 17.25
N ARG A 47 -2.36 3.51 17.17
CA ARG A 47 -1.89 2.29 17.84
C ARG A 47 -0.96 1.45 16.97
N GLY A 48 -0.64 1.87 15.75
CA GLY A 48 0.21 1.14 14.81
C GLY A 48 -0.54 0.18 13.88
N ILE A 49 -1.87 0.23 13.85
CA ILE A 49 -2.70 -0.58 12.94
C ILE A 49 -3.09 0.31 11.77
N SER A 50 -2.30 0.31 10.71
CA SER A 50 -2.44 1.25 9.59
C SER A 50 -3.00 0.65 8.31
N SER A 51 -3.12 -0.68 8.21
CA SER A 51 -3.64 -1.34 7.01
C SER A 51 -5.13 -1.59 7.14
N GLU A 52 -5.88 -1.16 6.13
CA GLU A 52 -7.32 -1.41 6.03
C GLU A 52 -7.66 -2.92 5.98
N TRP A 53 -6.70 -3.75 5.56
CA TRP A 53 -6.83 -5.20 5.52
C TRP A 53 -6.96 -5.79 6.93
N ASP A 54 -6.27 -5.20 7.92
CA ASP A 54 -6.40 -5.58 9.33
C ASP A 54 -7.54 -4.83 10.02
N MET A 55 -7.78 -3.57 9.63
CA MET A 55 -8.85 -2.77 10.23
C MET A 55 -10.24 -3.36 9.95
N SER A 56 -10.49 -3.82 8.72
CA SER A 56 -11.80 -4.34 8.31
C SER A 56 -12.28 -5.51 9.21
N PRO A 57 -11.54 -6.61 9.38
CA PRO A 57 -11.95 -7.71 10.26
C PRO A 57 -12.02 -7.29 11.73
N LEU A 58 -11.14 -6.41 12.21
CA LEU A 58 -11.20 -5.91 13.59
C LEU A 58 -12.47 -5.09 13.88
N ILE A 59 -12.88 -4.24 12.94
CA ILE A 59 -14.11 -3.44 13.04
C ILE A 59 -15.35 -4.35 13.02
N ILE A 60 -15.38 -5.33 12.11
CA ILE A 60 -16.46 -6.32 12.04
C ILE A 60 -16.54 -7.11 13.35
N ALA A 61 -15.41 -7.58 13.86
CA ALA A 61 -15.34 -8.33 15.11
C ALA A 61 -15.79 -7.48 16.32
N ALA A 62 -15.38 -6.22 16.41
CA ALA A 62 -15.81 -5.33 17.48
C ALA A 62 -17.32 -5.11 17.49
N TYR A 63 -17.91 -4.97 16.30
CA TYR A 63 -19.35 -4.81 16.17
C TYR A 63 -20.10 -6.11 16.54
N TRP A 64 -19.66 -7.27 16.04
CA TRP A 64 -20.28 -8.55 16.39
C TRP A 64 -20.11 -8.88 17.88
N GLU A 65 -18.97 -8.56 18.49
CA GLU A 65 -18.75 -8.71 19.93
C GLU A 65 -19.77 -7.94 20.75
N ASP A 66 -20.02 -6.68 20.41
CA ASP A 66 -21.00 -5.85 21.11
C ASP A 66 -22.44 -6.38 20.95
N VAL A 67 -22.79 -6.87 19.75
CA VAL A 67 -24.11 -7.48 19.51
C VAL A 67 -24.25 -8.80 20.27
N LEU A 68 -23.29 -9.71 20.14
CA LEU A 68 -23.37 -11.08 20.67
C LEU A 68 -23.20 -11.14 22.19
N SER A 69 -22.47 -10.20 22.79
CA SER A 69 -22.39 -10.08 24.25
C SER A 69 -23.73 -9.67 24.89
N ARG A 70 -24.55 -8.88 24.18
CA ARG A 70 -25.89 -8.45 24.63
C ARG A 70 -27.00 -9.39 24.19
N GLN A 71 -26.82 -10.05 23.05
CA GLN A 71 -27.75 -11.03 22.50
C GLN A 71 -26.96 -12.22 21.93
N PRO A 72 -26.64 -13.21 22.78
CA PRO A 72 -26.06 -14.46 22.31
C PRO A 72 -26.96 -15.12 21.27
N MET A 73 -26.37 -15.57 20.16
CA MET A 73 -27.08 -16.26 19.08
C MET A 73 -26.53 -17.69 18.96
N GLU A 74 -27.43 -18.67 18.94
CA GLU A 74 -27.08 -20.07 18.74
C GLU A 74 -27.09 -20.42 17.24
N ASN A 75 -26.28 -21.41 16.83
CA ASN A 75 -26.22 -21.94 15.46
C ASN A 75 -25.85 -20.90 14.38
N LEU A 76 -24.98 -19.94 14.73
CA LEU A 76 -24.30 -19.14 13.72
C LEU A 76 -23.41 -20.03 12.86
N SER A 77 -23.33 -19.70 11.57
CA SER A 77 -22.36 -20.30 10.67
C SER A 77 -20.94 -19.93 11.08
N ASP A 78 -19.99 -20.81 10.83
CA ASP A 78 -18.56 -20.48 10.95
C ASP A 78 -18.04 -19.72 9.72
N ASP A 79 -18.84 -19.60 8.65
CA ASP A 79 -18.56 -18.74 7.50
C ASP A 79 -18.89 -17.28 7.85
N PRO A 80 -17.92 -16.35 7.80
CA PRO A 80 -18.14 -14.95 8.16
C PRO A 80 -19.22 -14.24 7.35
N VAL A 81 -19.40 -14.56 6.06
CA VAL A 81 -20.42 -13.90 5.24
C VAL A 81 -21.81 -14.36 5.68
N LEU A 82 -22.01 -15.67 5.82
CA LEU A 82 -23.29 -16.23 6.27
C LEU A 82 -23.62 -15.82 7.71
N ALA A 83 -22.62 -15.79 8.60
CA ALA A 83 -22.78 -15.32 9.97
C ALA A 83 -23.18 -13.84 10.00
N GLY A 84 -22.56 -12.99 9.19
CA GLY A 84 -22.93 -11.58 9.06
C GLY A 84 -24.41 -11.41 8.68
N GLU A 85 -24.90 -12.16 7.69
CA GLU A 85 -26.32 -12.15 7.32
C GLU A 85 -27.23 -12.63 8.46
N GLN A 86 -26.84 -13.71 9.15
CA GLN A 86 -27.60 -14.26 10.26
C GLN A 86 -27.70 -13.26 11.42
N ILE A 87 -26.58 -12.64 11.82
CA ILE A 87 -26.53 -11.64 12.88
C ILE A 87 -27.42 -10.45 12.51
N GLN A 88 -27.29 -9.91 11.30
CA GLN A 88 -28.12 -8.78 10.84
C GLN A 88 -29.61 -9.11 10.86
N ARG A 89 -30.02 -10.30 10.40
CA ARG A 89 -31.44 -10.72 10.39
C ARG A 89 -32.01 -10.98 11.78
N GLN A 90 -31.19 -11.48 12.70
CA GLN A 90 -31.63 -11.92 14.03
C GLN A 90 -31.44 -10.86 15.13
N ARG A 91 -30.64 -9.82 14.88
CA ARG A 91 -30.40 -8.72 15.83
C ARG A 91 -31.71 -8.04 16.23
N LYS A 92 -31.96 -7.99 17.54
CA LYS A 92 -33.07 -7.26 18.17
C LYS A 92 -32.58 -6.13 19.07
N VAL A 93 -31.28 -6.09 19.34
CA VAL A 93 -30.63 -5.04 20.10
C VAL A 93 -30.31 -3.83 19.22
N GLU A 94 -30.27 -2.65 19.81
CA GLU A 94 -29.81 -1.43 19.13
C GLU A 94 -28.35 -1.56 18.72
N GLU A 95 -27.98 -0.85 17.65
CA GLU A 95 -26.59 -0.73 17.21
C GLU A 95 -25.70 -0.09 18.29
N PRO A 96 -24.42 -0.49 18.39
CA PRO A 96 -23.48 0.17 19.28
C PRO A 96 -23.42 1.66 18.96
N LYS A 97 -23.50 2.52 19.98
CA LYS A 97 -23.34 3.97 19.78
C LYS A 97 -21.89 4.34 19.45
N HIS A 98 -20.94 3.57 19.97
CA HIS A 98 -19.51 3.73 19.73
C HIS A 98 -18.88 2.35 19.60
N LEU A 99 -18.09 2.15 18.54
CA LEU A 99 -17.25 0.97 18.40
C LEU A 99 -15.89 1.21 19.05
N ALA A 100 -15.47 0.27 19.89
CA ALA A 100 -14.16 0.28 20.50
C ALA A 100 -13.42 -1.00 20.14
N ILE A 101 -12.27 -0.85 19.48
CA ILE A 101 -11.36 -1.98 19.27
C ILE A 101 -10.59 -2.21 20.59
N PRO A 102 -10.66 -3.41 21.19
CA PRO A 102 -9.97 -3.70 22.44
C PRO A 102 -8.46 -3.44 22.32
N ALA A 103 -7.82 -3.12 23.44
CA ALA A 103 -6.37 -3.02 23.50
C ALA A 103 -5.76 -4.43 23.43
N PHE A 104 -4.71 -4.57 22.64
CA PHE A 104 -3.89 -5.77 22.50
C PHE A 104 -2.49 -5.35 22.08
N ASP A 105 -1.50 -6.17 22.39
CA ASP A 105 -0.10 -5.91 22.06
C ASP A 105 0.17 -6.25 20.59
N LEU A 106 0.85 -5.36 19.86
CA LEU A 106 1.36 -5.67 18.54
C LEU A 106 2.61 -6.55 18.67
N MET A 107 2.71 -7.59 17.84
CA MET A 107 3.86 -8.49 17.83
C MET A 107 4.66 -8.33 16.53
N ASP A 108 5.97 -8.23 16.66
CA ASP A 108 6.87 -8.11 15.50
C ASP A 108 6.74 -9.32 14.59
N GLY A 109 6.57 -9.07 13.29
CA GLY A 109 6.43 -10.14 12.28
C GLY A 109 5.03 -10.76 12.21
N GLN A 110 4.06 -10.23 12.94
CA GLN A 110 2.67 -10.69 12.92
C GLN A 110 1.73 -9.56 12.50
N TYR A 111 0.64 -9.89 11.80
CA TYR A 111 -0.38 -8.91 11.47
C TYR A 111 -1.24 -8.56 12.69
N PRO A 112 -1.69 -7.30 12.85
CA PRO A 112 -2.47 -6.86 14.01
C PRO A 112 -3.71 -7.71 14.32
N VAL A 113 -4.43 -8.17 13.30
CA VAL A 113 -5.64 -8.99 13.50
C VAL A 113 -5.33 -10.39 14.02
N ASP A 114 -4.22 -11.00 13.58
CA ASP A 114 -3.75 -12.28 14.12
C ASP A 114 -3.34 -12.11 15.60
N ALA A 115 -2.61 -11.04 15.92
CA ALA A 115 -2.20 -10.73 17.29
C ALA A 115 -3.41 -10.53 18.23
N ALA A 116 -4.46 -9.87 17.75
CA ALA A 116 -5.72 -9.70 18.50
C ALA A 116 -6.41 -11.05 18.74
N TYR A 117 -6.45 -11.93 17.74
CA TYR A 117 -7.04 -13.26 17.84
C TYR A 117 -6.32 -14.13 18.89
N GLU A 118 -4.99 -14.18 18.83
CA GLU A 118 -4.15 -14.95 19.75
C GLU A 118 -4.26 -14.48 21.20
N GLN A 119 -4.45 -13.18 21.41
CA GLN A 119 -4.69 -12.58 22.72
C GLN A 119 -6.13 -12.74 23.22
N GLY A 120 -6.98 -13.46 22.50
CA GLY A 120 -8.33 -13.79 22.94
C GLY A 120 -9.34 -12.65 22.81
N CYS A 121 -9.07 -11.64 21.97
CA CYS A 121 -10.03 -10.57 21.72
C CYS A 121 -11.35 -11.13 21.13
N PHE A 122 -12.46 -10.44 21.40
CA PHE A 122 -13.80 -10.72 20.86
C PHE A 122 -14.37 -12.09 21.24
N ALA A 123 -14.32 -12.43 22.54
CA ALA A 123 -14.67 -13.75 23.06
C ALA A 123 -16.18 -14.12 22.97
N SER A 124 -17.06 -13.14 22.73
CA SER A 124 -18.50 -13.40 22.53
C SER A 124 -18.79 -13.94 21.13
N ILE A 125 -17.85 -13.85 20.19
CA ILE A 125 -17.94 -14.50 18.88
C ILE A 125 -17.58 -15.99 19.03
N PRO A 126 -18.41 -16.93 18.51
CA PRO A 126 -18.10 -18.36 18.50
C PRO A 126 -16.69 -18.65 17.97
N SER A 127 -16.00 -19.62 18.56
CA SER A 127 -14.55 -19.80 18.36
C SER A 127 -14.13 -20.02 16.91
N GLU A 128 -14.83 -20.89 16.18
CA GLU A 128 -14.51 -21.19 14.79
C GLU A 128 -14.85 -20.03 13.85
N LEU A 129 -16.02 -19.39 14.04
CA LEU A 129 -16.34 -18.13 13.34
C LEU A 129 -15.29 -17.04 13.59
N ARG A 130 -14.88 -16.84 14.84
CA ARG A 130 -13.86 -15.86 15.22
C ARG A 130 -12.52 -16.13 14.55
N LYS A 131 -12.11 -17.41 14.52
CA LYS A 131 -10.91 -17.85 13.80
C LYS A 131 -11.01 -17.55 12.31
N ASN A 132 -12.11 -17.92 11.66
CA ASN A 132 -12.31 -17.70 10.23
C ASN A 132 -12.42 -16.21 9.85
N LEU A 133 -12.85 -15.35 10.78
CA LEU A 133 -12.88 -13.91 10.60
C LEU A 133 -11.50 -13.26 10.74
N MET A 134 -10.68 -13.74 11.68
CA MET A 134 -9.50 -13.00 12.16
C MET A 134 -8.15 -13.58 11.73
N THR A 135 -8.10 -14.84 11.31
CA THR A 135 -6.84 -15.49 10.89
C THR A 135 -6.72 -15.51 9.37
N GLU A 136 -5.49 -15.61 8.85
CA GLU A 136 -5.21 -15.63 7.41
C GLU A 136 -5.80 -14.41 6.69
N SER A 137 -5.88 -13.29 7.39
CA SER A 137 -6.62 -12.06 7.06
C SER A 137 -6.13 -11.33 5.81
N ARG A 138 -5.01 -11.77 5.22
CA ARG A 138 -4.41 -11.23 4.00
C ARG A 138 -4.27 -12.27 2.89
N ASP A 139 -4.88 -13.45 3.07
CA ASP A 139 -4.99 -14.48 2.03
C ASP A 139 -6.38 -14.40 1.38
N VAL A 140 -6.44 -13.99 0.12
CA VAL A 140 -7.69 -13.80 -0.64
C VAL A 140 -8.50 -15.09 -0.84
N TYR A 141 -7.82 -16.24 -0.80
CA TYR A 141 -8.43 -17.54 -0.98
C TYR A 141 -9.05 -18.06 0.31
N LYS A 142 -8.55 -17.62 1.47
CA LYS A 142 -9.01 -18.06 2.79
C LYS A 142 -9.88 -17.03 3.52
N SER A 143 -9.55 -15.74 3.44
CA SER A 143 -10.24 -14.67 4.17
C SER A 143 -11.34 -14.03 3.34
N HIS A 144 -12.58 -14.16 3.81
CA HIS A 144 -13.74 -13.50 3.18
C HIS A 144 -13.69 -11.98 3.29
N THR A 145 -13.15 -11.45 4.40
CA THR A 145 -13.02 -9.99 4.59
C THR A 145 -12.01 -9.43 3.60
N PHE A 146 -10.87 -10.09 3.43
CA PHE A 146 -9.85 -9.65 2.48
C PHE A 146 -10.30 -9.81 1.04
N ARG A 147 -10.96 -10.92 0.71
CA ARG A 147 -11.57 -11.12 -0.61
C ARG A 147 -12.56 -10.03 -0.95
N THR A 148 -13.47 -9.70 -0.04
CA THR A 148 -14.44 -8.61 -0.20
C THR A 148 -13.73 -7.26 -0.36
N PHE A 149 -12.69 -7.00 0.44
CA PHE A 149 -11.90 -5.77 0.35
C PHE A 149 -11.21 -5.62 -1.00
N GLN A 150 -10.54 -6.67 -1.47
CA GLN A 150 -9.89 -6.70 -2.77
C GLN A 150 -10.90 -6.53 -3.91
N HIS A 151 -12.07 -7.12 -3.77
CA HIS A 151 -13.16 -6.96 -4.74
C HIS A 151 -13.62 -5.50 -4.88
N PHE A 152 -13.77 -4.76 -3.77
CA PHE A 152 -14.08 -3.32 -3.83
C PHE A 152 -12.90 -2.49 -4.33
N THR A 153 -11.68 -2.85 -3.92
CA THR A 153 -10.46 -2.12 -4.28
C THR A 153 -10.21 -2.17 -5.79
N LEU A 154 -10.26 -3.37 -6.37
CA LEU A 154 -9.97 -3.63 -7.78
C LEU A 154 -11.20 -3.51 -8.69
N GLY A 155 -12.40 -3.71 -8.16
CA GLY A 155 -13.61 -3.90 -8.98
C GLY A 155 -13.70 -5.30 -9.57
N SER A 156 -14.89 -5.70 -10.03
CA SER A 156 -15.21 -7.08 -10.44
C SER A 156 -14.22 -7.64 -11.47
N GLU A 157 -14.03 -6.96 -12.59
CA GLU A 157 -13.22 -7.47 -13.72
C GLU A 157 -11.74 -7.65 -13.36
N THR A 158 -11.15 -6.64 -12.71
CA THR A 158 -9.74 -6.71 -12.28
C THR A 158 -9.55 -7.72 -11.15
N PHE A 159 -10.52 -7.85 -10.24
CA PHE A 159 -10.49 -8.89 -9.21
C PHE A 159 -10.49 -10.30 -9.81
N GLU A 160 -11.42 -10.59 -10.73
CA GLU A 160 -11.53 -11.91 -11.36
C GLU A 160 -10.26 -12.31 -12.12
N SER A 161 -9.70 -11.37 -12.90
CA SER A 161 -8.47 -11.61 -13.65
C SER A 161 -7.24 -11.78 -12.73
N THR A 162 -7.13 -11.01 -11.64
CA THR A 162 -6.03 -11.06 -10.68
C THR A 162 -6.02 -12.36 -9.88
N TYR A 163 -7.19 -12.79 -9.39
CA TYR A 163 -7.28 -13.88 -8.42
C TYR A 163 -7.81 -15.18 -8.99
N GLN A 164 -8.34 -15.18 -10.21
CA GLN A 164 -9.00 -16.34 -10.83
C GLN A 164 -10.14 -16.89 -9.97
N LEU A 165 -10.83 -15.98 -9.28
CA LEU A 165 -12.03 -16.24 -8.48
C LEU A 165 -13.18 -15.46 -9.12
N SER A 166 -14.37 -16.06 -9.20
CA SER A 166 -15.54 -15.33 -9.68
C SER A 166 -15.92 -14.20 -8.72
N ALA A 167 -16.35 -13.08 -9.29
CA ALA A 167 -16.92 -11.97 -8.54
C ALA A 167 -18.19 -12.43 -7.80
N GLU A 168 -18.22 -12.23 -6.48
CA GLU A 168 -19.37 -12.60 -5.65
C GLU A 168 -20.50 -11.57 -5.73
N PHE A 169 -20.19 -10.37 -6.21
CA PHE A 169 -21.10 -9.25 -6.40
C PHE A 169 -20.50 -8.27 -7.41
N ASP A 170 -21.33 -7.40 -7.99
CA ASP A 170 -20.81 -6.36 -8.88
C ASP A 170 -20.27 -5.16 -8.08
N ALA A 171 -19.07 -4.71 -8.43
CA ALA A 171 -18.43 -3.54 -7.82
C ALA A 171 -17.53 -2.81 -8.83
N GLU A 172 -17.62 -1.49 -8.84
CA GLU A 172 -16.62 -0.63 -9.46
C GLU A 172 -15.36 -0.54 -8.57
N SER A 173 -14.20 -0.36 -9.20
CA SER A 173 -12.93 -0.16 -8.47
C SER A 173 -13.00 1.12 -7.64
N SER A 174 -12.89 0.99 -6.32
CA SER A 174 -12.78 2.16 -5.45
C SER A 174 -11.46 2.91 -5.64
N LEU A 175 -10.38 2.24 -6.05
CA LEU A 175 -9.14 2.93 -6.41
C LEU A 175 -9.40 3.87 -7.60
N LEU A 176 -10.02 3.41 -8.69
CA LEU A 176 -10.29 4.28 -9.83
C LEU A 176 -11.41 5.30 -9.58
N ALA A 177 -12.44 4.93 -8.82
CA ALA A 177 -13.61 5.77 -8.62
C ALA A 177 -13.42 6.87 -7.55
N VAL A 178 -12.52 6.65 -6.58
CA VAL A 178 -12.40 7.52 -5.39
C VAL A 178 -11.03 8.18 -5.27
N ASP A 179 -9.95 7.51 -5.66
CA ASP A 179 -8.64 8.19 -5.71
C ASP A 179 -8.70 9.36 -6.70
N ARG A 180 -7.88 10.38 -6.45
CA ARG A 180 -7.80 11.56 -7.32
C ARG A 180 -6.38 11.81 -7.76
N SER A 181 -6.20 12.21 -9.01
CA SER A 181 -4.90 12.70 -9.48
C SER A 181 -4.51 13.97 -8.73
N ASN A 182 -3.28 14.00 -8.20
CA ASN A 182 -2.64 15.21 -7.66
C ASN A 182 -1.89 15.99 -8.74
N ILE A 183 -1.77 15.45 -9.94
CA ILE A 183 -1.11 16.10 -11.07
C ILE A 183 -2.12 16.48 -12.15
N SER A 184 -1.92 17.66 -12.72
CA SER A 184 -2.62 18.10 -13.92
C SER A 184 -1.88 17.67 -15.19
N ASP A 185 -2.54 17.80 -16.34
CA ASP A 185 -1.90 17.59 -17.65
C ASP A 185 -0.66 18.47 -17.85
N GLU A 186 -0.67 19.69 -17.31
CA GLU A 186 0.48 20.61 -17.36
C GLU A 186 1.65 20.07 -16.54
N ILE A 187 1.41 19.64 -15.30
CA ILE A 187 2.44 19.06 -14.43
C ILE A 187 3.00 17.78 -15.07
N ARG A 188 2.14 16.90 -15.58
CA ARG A 188 2.55 15.69 -16.29
C ARG A 188 3.41 16.01 -17.52
N GLY A 189 3.02 17.00 -18.31
CA GLY A 189 3.80 17.47 -19.46
C GLY A 189 5.20 17.97 -19.07
N ARG A 190 5.32 18.64 -17.91
CA ARG A 190 6.61 19.08 -17.37
C ARG A 190 7.47 17.94 -16.82
N LEU A 191 6.84 16.94 -16.19
CA LEU A 191 7.54 15.74 -15.73
C LEU A 191 8.10 14.95 -16.91
N ASN A 192 7.34 14.82 -18.00
CA ASN A 192 7.72 14.10 -19.23
C ASN A 192 8.72 14.85 -20.14
N HIS A 193 9.51 15.78 -19.58
CA HIS A 193 10.57 16.44 -20.32
C HIS A 193 11.61 15.43 -20.83
N PRO A 194 12.17 15.56 -22.06
CA PRO A 194 13.10 14.57 -22.64
C PRO A 194 14.38 14.28 -21.86
N ASP A 195 14.79 15.19 -20.96
CA ASP A 195 15.94 15.00 -20.08
C ASP A 195 15.60 14.38 -18.71
N HIS A 196 14.32 14.10 -18.47
CA HIS A 196 13.84 13.42 -17.29
C HIS A 196 13.67 11.92 -17.55
N HIS A 197 14.16 11.13 -16.61
CA HIS A 197 14.00 9.69 -16.56
C HIS A 197 13.17 9.39 -15.31
N LEU A 198 11.93 8.96 -15.51
CA LEU A 198 10.96 8.82 -14.42
C LEU A 198 10.85 7.35 -14.01
N ALA A 199 10.67 7.12 -12.72
CA ALA A 199 10.11 5.87 -12.21
C ALA A 199 9.20 6.15 -11.02
N ALA A 200 8.12 5.39 -10.93
CA ALA A 200 7.33 5.33 -9.72
C ALA A 200 7.95 4.34 -8.74
N PHE A 201 7.87 4.63 -7.44
CA PHE A 201 8.29 3.70 -6.40
C PHE A 201 7.37 3.82 -5.19
N THR A 202 6.68 2.75 -4.79
CA THR A 202 5.59 2.82 -3.79
C THR A 202 5.50 1.55 -2.96
N ALA A 203 4.84 1.62 -1.81
CA ALA A 203 4.48 0.46 -1.01
C ALA A 203 3.12 -0.15 -1.42
N ARG A 204 2.38 0.45 -2.38
CA ARG A 204 1.19 -0.19 -2.93
C ARG A 204 1.54 -1.56 -3.53
N PRO A 205 0.65 -2.57 -3.39
CA PRO A 205 0.70 -3.80 -4.19
C PRO A 205 0.81 -3.50 -5.68
N SER A 206 1.39 -4.45 -6.41
CA SER A 206 1.54 -4.34 -7.86
C SER A 206 1.57 -5.73 -8.49
N GLY A 207 1.55 -5.75 -9.81
CA GLY A 207 1.96 -6.93 -10.57
C GLY A 207 3.43 -7.32 -10.32
N ILE A 208 3.79 -8.50 -10.83
CA ILE A 208 5.19 -8.92 -10.98
C ILE A 208 5.91 -8.02 -12.01
N PRO A 209 7.26 -8.04 -12.08
CA PRO A 209 7.98 -7.21 -13.05
C PRO A 209 7.56 -7.45 -14.50
N VAL A 210 7.52 -6.39 -15.31
CA VAL A 210 7.10 -6.48 -16.72
C VAL A 210 8.07 -7.37 -17.52
N GLY A 211 7.51 -8.15 -18.45
CA GLY A 211 8.27 -9.01 -19.36
C GLY A 211 8.50 -10.44 -18.85
N ILE A 212 7.98 -10.78 -17.68
CA ILE A 212 8.01 -12.13 -17.12
C ILE A 212 6.79 -12.91 -17.61
N ASN A 213 7.02 -14.11 -18.15
CA ASN A 213 5.97 -15.04 -18.56
C ASN A 213 5.67 -16.05 -17.45
N GLU A 214 5.40 -15.55 -16.24
CA GLU A 214 5.02 -16.33 -15.06
C GLU A 214 3.62 -15.90 -14.62
N SER A 215 2.98 -16.72 -13.78
CA SER A 215 1.66 -16.40 -13.26
C SER A 215 1.75 -15.19 -12.33
N SER A 216 0.99 -14.14 -12.62
CA SER A 216 0.77 -13.00 -11.72
C SER A 216 -0.37 -13.26 -10.73
N LEU A 217 -0.76 -14.53 -10.53
CA LEU A 217 -1.86 -14.89 -9.65
C LEU A 217 -1.59 -14.38 -8.23
N GLY A 218 -2.52 -13.59 -7.70
CA GLY A 218 -2.42 -13.01 -6.36
C GLY A 218 -1.67 -11.68 -6.26
N TYR A 219 -1.04 -11.21 -7.34
CA TYR A 219 -0.36 -9.91 -7.39
C TYR A 219 -1.33 -8.81 -7.85
N ALA A 220 -1.94 -8.13 -6.88
CA ALA A 220 -2.95 -7.10 -7.15
C ALA A 220 -2.31 -5.87 -7.83
N PRO A 221 -2.80 -5.43 -9.01
CA PRO A 221 -2.19 -4.35 -9.79
C PRO A 221 -2.55 -2.94 -9.26
N GLU A 222 -2.55 -2.75 -7.94
CA GLU A 222 -3.07 -1.52 -7.29
C GLU A 222 -2.23 -0.28 -7.62
N ALA A 223 -0.91 -0.43 -7.74
CA ALA A 223 0.00 0.63 -8.15
C ALA A 223 -0.11 0.95 -9.65
N GLU A 224 -0.35 -0.05 -10.50
CA GLU A 224 -0.60 0.13 -11.92
C GLU A 224 -1.89 0.93 -12.16
N LEU A 225 -2.98 0.60 -11.44
CA LEU A 225 -4.23 1.36 -11.49
C LEU A 225 -4.03 2.83 -11.11
N ALA A 226 -3.14 3.11 -10.15
CA ALA A 226 -2.80 4.48 -9.78
C ALA A 226 -2.03 5.23 -10.88
N LEU A 227 -1.12 4.54 -11.60
CA LEU A 227 -0.43 5.11 -12.75
C LEU A 227 -1.36 5.35 -13.94
N ASP A 228 -2.31 4.45 -14.19
CA ASP A 228 -3.35 4.63 -15.20
C ASP A 228 -4.21 5.86 -14.88
N LEU A 229 -4.63 6.01 -13.61
CA LEU A 229 -5.43 7.16 -13.16
C LEU A 229 -4.75 8.51 -13.44
N VAL A 230 -3.44 8.60 -13.26
CA VAL A 230 -2.67 9.83 -13.49
C VAL A 230 -2.11 9.95 -14.91
N GLY A 231 -2.36 8.97 -15.77
CA GLY A 231 -1.87 8.91 -17.15
C GLY A 231 -0.34 8.80 -17.26
N MET A 232 0.30 8.05 -16.35
CA MET A 232 1.75 7.80 -16.32
C MET A 232 2.07 6.30 -16.33
N ASN A 233 1.29 5.49 -17.04
CA ASN A 233 1.46 4.04 -17.11
C ASN A 233 2.64 3.57 -17.98
N ASP A 234 3.34 4.49 -18.63
CA ASP A 234 4.52 4.23 -19.46
C ASP A 234 5.85 4.33 -18.67
N ILE A 235 5.82 4.74 -17.40
CA ILE A 235 7.02 4.82 -16.56
C ILE A 235 7.27 3.50 -15.81
N PRO A 236 8.54 3.09 -15.63
CA PRO A 236 8.90 1.99 -14.75
C PRO A 236 8.30 2.17 -13.36
N LEU A 237 7.86 1.06 -12.77
CA LEU A 237 7.24 1.03 -11.46
C LEU A 237 8.02 0.06 -10.58
N MET A 238 8.50 0.52 -9.43
CA MET A 238 9.07 -0.33 -8.37
C MET A 238 8.11 -0.35 -7.19
N ALA A 239 7.14 -1.25 -7.21
CA ALA A 239 6.10 -1.36 -6.20
C ALA A 239 6.19 -2.67 -5.40
N PHE A 240 5.29 -2.87 -4.44
CA PHE A 240 5.44 -3.94 -3.45
C PHE A 240 5.42 -5.34 -4.07
N GLY A 241 4.55 -5.61 -5.05
CA GLY A 241 4.50 -6.91 -5.72
C GLY A 241 5.81 -7.30 -6.42
N LYS A 242 6.56 -6.31 -6.92
CA LYS A 242 7.88 -6.52 -7.53
C LYS A 242 8.95 -6.84 -6.47
N LEU A 243 8.81 -6.28 -5.28
CA LEU A 243 9.64 -6.61 -4.12
C LEU A 243 9.30 -8.01 -3.59
N GLU A 244 8.03 -8.37 -3.54
CA GLU A 244 7.57 -9.72 -3.19
C GLU A 244 8.15 -10.76 -4.15
N TYR A 245 8.09 -10.49 -5.45
CA TYR A 245 8.64 -11.35 -6.49
C TYR A 245 10.13 -11.65 -6.25
N ILE A 246 10.98 -10.62 -6.13
CA ILE A 246 12.42 -10.82 -5.94
C ILE A 246 12.75 -11.40 -4.55
N ALA A 247 11.96 -11.08 -3.53
CA ALA A 247 12.13 -11.62 -2.19
C ALA A 247 11.85 -13.13 -2.16
N ALA A 248 10.78 -13.57 -2.81
CA ALA A 248 10.40 -14.99 -2.91
C ALA A 248 11.51 -15.83 -3.58
N GLN A 249 12.15 -15.29 -4.62
CA GLN A 249 13.26 -15.96 -5.31
C GLN A 249 14.50 -16.16 -4.44
N HIS A 250 14.64 -15.40 -3.36
CA HIS A 250 15.83 -15.37 -2.53
C HIS A 250 15.58 -15.68 -1.05
N GLY A 251 14.35 -16.07 -0.69
CA GLY A 251 13.99 -16.39 0.69
C GLY A 251 14.07 -15.20 1.64
N LEU A 252 13.77 -14.00 1.15
CA LEU A 252 13.76 -12.76 1.92
C LEU A 252 12.35 -12.38 2.36
N MET A 253 12.27 -11.52 3.38
CA MET A 253 11.02 -10.89 3.77
C MET A 253 10.83 -9.60 2.94
N PRO A 254 9.75 -9.45 2.14
CA PRO A 254 9.54 -8.29 1.27
C PRO A 254 9.56 -6.95 2.01
N SER A 255 9.05 -6.94 3.26
CA SER A 255 9.04 -5.76 4.15
C SER A 255 10.43 -5.23 4.51
N THR A 256 11.50 -6.01 4.30
CA THR A 256 12.89 -5.56 4.51
C THR A 256 13.46 -4.82 3.30
N LEU A 257 12.82 -4.94 2.13
CA LEU A 257 13.25 -4.33 0.87
C LEU A 257 12.56 -2.99 0.58
N VAL A 258 11.39 -2.77 1.17
CA VAL A 258 10.62 -1.52 1.03
C VAL A 258 11.29 -0.36 1.79
N LYS A 259 10.94 0.87 1.42
CA LYS A 259 11.35 2.10 2.14
C LYS A 259 11.17 1.92 3.66
N PRO A 260 12.15 2.32 4.50
CA PRO A 260 13.29 3.20 4.19
C PRO A 260 14.54 2.50 3.64
N SER A 261 14.49 1.19 3.36
CA SER A 261 15.59 0.48 2.70
C SER A 261 15.95 1.17 1.38
N PRO A 262 17.25 1.33 1.03
CA PRO A 262 17.65 1.91 -0.25
C PRO A 262 17.43 0.95 -1.43
N PHE A 263 17.11 -0.33 -1.19
CA PHE A 263 16.92 -1.34 -2.22
C PHE A 263 15.95 -0.87 -3.32
N GLN A 264 14.75 -0.45 -2.90
CA GLN A 264 13.71 -0.02 -3.82
C GLN A 264 14.12 1.23 -4.62
N ALA A 265 14.81 2.18 -3.98
CA ALA A 265 15.32 3.39 -4.65
C ALA A 265 16.44 3.08 -5.66
N LEU A 266 17.35 2.14 -5.35
CA LEU A 266 18.40 1.70 -6.27
C LEU A 266 17.79 1.04 -7.51
N ALA A 267 16.83 0.12 -7.31
CA ALA A 267 16.10 -0.52 -8.40
C ALA A 267 15.34 0.51 -9.24
N ALA A 268 14.63 1.45 -8.61
CA ALA A 268 13.85 2.46 -9.32
C ALA A 268 14.74 3.42 -10.12
N THR A 269 15.89 3.80 -9.57
CA THR A 269 16.87 4.66 -10.26
C THR A 269 17.38 4.00 -11.54
N LEU A 270 17.76 2.73 -11.44
CA LEU A 270 18.26 1.99 -12.60
C LEU A 270 17.14 1.74 -13.62
N ALA A 271 15.94 1.35 -13.17
CA ALA A 271 14.79 1.11 -14.04
C ALA A 271 14.34 2.38 -14.76
N ALA A 272 14.33 3.54 -14.11
CA ALA A 272 14.03 4.84 -14.74
C ALA A 272 14.92 5.10 -15.97
N TRP A 273 16.18 4.66 -15.90
CA TRP A 273 17.16 4.83 -16.96
C TRP A 273 17.07 3.75 -18.04
N THR A 274 17.05 2.47 -17.65
CA THR A 274 17.13 1.33 -18.57
C THR A 274 15.79 0.93 -19.15
N ARG A 275 14.68 1.34 -18.50
CA ARG A 275 13.32 0.84 -18.73
C ARG A 275 13.18 -0.69 -18.54
N ASP A 276 14.09 -1.29 -17.79
CA ASP A 276 14.13 -2.73 -17.51
C ASP A 276 14.01 -2.98 -16.01
N GLU A 277 12.80 -3.32 -15.58
CA GLU A 277 12.44 -3.52 -14.18
C GLU A 277 13.11 -4.75 -13.56
N LEU A 278 13.10 -5.87 -14.27
CA LEU A 278 13.62 -7.14 -13.77
C LEU A 278 15.14 -7.08 -13.59
N SER A 279 15.86 -6.58 -14.59
CA SER A 279 17.31 -6.42 -14.47
C SER A 279 17.67 -5.44 -13.35
N ALA A 280 16.86 -4.41 -13.14
CA ALA A 280 17.09 -3.46 -12.06
C ALA A 280 16.89 -4.08 -10.66
N LEU A 281 15.87 -4.93 -10.49
CA LEU A 281 15.62 -5.68 -9.25
C LEU A 281 16.76 -6.64 -8.95
N HIS A 282 17.22 -7.42 -9.93
CA HIS A 282 18.37 -8.30 -9.75
C HIS A 282 19.65 -7.53 -9.42
N ALA A 283 19.88 -6.37 -10.03
CA ALA A 283 21.04 -5.53 -9.71
C ALA A 283 20.98 -4.97 -8.28
N ALA A 284 19.80 -4.52 -7.83
CA ALA A 284 19.59 -4.09 -6.46
C ALA A 284 19.76 -5.25 -5.46
N TYR A 285 19.35 -6.46 -5.82
CA TYR A 285 19.59 -7.67 -5.02
C TYR A 285 21.07 -8.05 -4.93
N ASP A 286 21.81 -7.97 -6.04
CA ASP A 286 23.25 -8.19 -6.01
C ASP A 286 23.96 -7.20 -5.08
N TRP A 287 23.54 -5.93 -5.09
CA TRP A 287 24.02 -4.93 -4.13
C TRP A 287 23.63 -5.31 -2.70
N HIS A 288 22.39 -5.70 -2.45
CA HIS A 288 21.92 -6.09 -1.11
C HIS A 288 22.74 -7.24 -0.52
N ARG A 289 23.12 -8.21 -1.37
CA ARG A 289 23.94 -9.37 -0.98
C ARG A 289 25.41 -9.03 -0.79
N ALA A 290 26.00 -8.25 -1.71
CA ALA A 290 27.45 -8.07 -1.79
C ALA A 290 27.95 -6.72 -1.24
N GLY A 291 27.05 -5.78 -0.95
CA GLY A 291 27.34 -4.40 -0.57
C GLY A 291 28.00 -3.57 -1.68
N LYS A 292 27.94 -4.03 -2.93
CA LYS A 292 28.62 -3.40 -4.08
C LYS A 292 27.70 -3.33 -5.29
N LEU A 293 27.68 -2.18 -5.97
CA LEU A 293 26.98 -2.04 -7.24
C LEU A 293 27.66 -2.92 -8.29
N ASN A 294 26.87 -3.76 -8.98
CA ASN A 294 27.35 -4.60 -10.06
C ASN A 294 27.52 -3.80 -11.37
N SER A 295 27.96 -4.46 -12.44
CA SER A 295 28.20 -3.82 -13.73
C SER A 295 26.94 -3.24 -14.39
N LYS A 296 25.74 -3.69 -14.01
CA LYS A 296 24.48 -3.18 -14.59
C LYS A 296 24.31 -1.69 -14.28
N PHE A 297 24.71 -1.25 -13.09
CA PHE A 297 24.68 0.16 -12.72
C PHE A 297 25.63 1.04 -13.55
N ALA A 298 26.60 0.45 -14.27
CA ALA A 298 27.48 1.21 -15.17
C ALA A 298 26.75 1.73 -16.41
N GLU A 299 25.51 1.30 -16.68
CA GLU A 299 24.64 1.86 -17.73
C GLU A 299 24.15 3.26 -17.38
N LEU A 300 24.11 3.63 -16.09
CA LEU A 300 23.78 4.98 -15.65
C LEU A 300 24.85 5.98 -16.10
N PRO A 301 24.47 7.24 -16.38
CA PRO A 301 25.44 8.28 -16.66
C PRO A 301 26.34 8.51 -15.44
N LYS A 302 27.59 8.91 -15.67
CA LYS A 302 28.54 9.17 -14.57
C LYS A 302 28.17 10.38 -13.73
N ASP A 303 27.48 11.34 -14.32
CA ASP A 303 26.96 12.55 -13.67
C ASP A 303 25.43 12.63 -13.88
N PHE A 304 24.67 12.69 -12.78
CA PHE A 304 23.23 12.90 -12.80
C PHE A 304 22.68 13.51 -11.51
N GLU A 305 21.48 14.07 -11.65
CA GLU A 305 20.66 14.52 -10.54
C GLU A 305 19.66 13.42 -10.19
N LEU A 306 19.67 12.95 -8.93
CA LEU A 306 18.69 12.02 -8.38
C LEU A 306 17.68 12.81 -7.56
N ILE A 307 16.47 12.93 -8.08
CA ILE A 307 15.37 13.67 -7.46
C ILE A 307 14.36 12.68 -6.91
N VAL A 308 13.87 12.92 -5.71
CA VAL A 308 12.70 12.22 -5.17
C VAL A 308 11.64 13.23 -4.80
N VAL A 309 10.40 12.94 -5.21
CA VAL A 309 9.20 13.59 -4.71
C VAL A 309 8.48 12.58 -3.82
N GLU A 310 8.32 12.93 -2.55
CA GLU A 310 7.78 12.04 -1.52
C GLU A 310 6.81 12.76 -0.58
N ASP A 311 5.86 12.04 0.01
CA ASP A 311 4.99 12.56 1.07
C ASP A 311 5.39 12.07 2.48
N THR A 312 6.30 11.09 2.57
CA THR A 312 6.85 10.60 3.83
C THR A 312 8.37 10.69 3.91
N MET A 313 8.90 10.68 5.15
CA MET A 313 10.34 10.59 5.39
C MET A 313 10.94 9.21 5.02
N GLY A 314 10.13 8.17 4.87
CA GLY A 314 10.59 6.82 4.54
C GLY A 314 11.28 6.78 3.18
N GLY A 315 10.61 7.29 2.14
CA GLY A 315 11.20 7.37 0.80
C GLY A 315 12.34 8.37 0.70
N ILE A 316 12.25 9.50 1.40
CA ILE A 316 13.34 10.49 1.45
C ILE A 316 14.64 9.85 1.96
N ARG A 317 14.57 9.07 3.05
CA ARG A 317 15.74 8.36 3.59
C ARG A 317 16.27 7.31 2.62
N SER A 318 15.37 6.51 2.03
CA SER A 318 15.72 5.49 1.04
C SER A 318 16.56 6.08 -0.11
N VAL A 319 16.13 7.20 -0.68
CA VAL A 319 16.82 7.84 -1.81
C VAL A 319 18.11 8.56 -1.40
N ARG A 320 18.16 9.18 -0.21
CA ARG A 320 19.41 9.76 0.32
C ARG A 320 20.49 8.69 0.45
N THR A 321 20.16 7.56 1.05
CA THR A 321 21.08 6.42 1.19
C THR A 321 21.47 5.84 -0.16
N ALA A 322 20.54 5.69 -1.11
CA ALA A 322 20.86 5.29 -2.48
C ALA A 322 21.87 6.24 -3.15
N GLY A 323 21.71 7.55 -2.99
CA GLY A 323 22.65 8.54 -3.50
C GLY A 323 24.04 8.46 -2.87
N GLU A 324 24.13 8.18 -1.57
CA GLU A 324 25.41 7.92 -0.89
C GLU A 324 26.10 6.68 -1.46
N ILE A 325 25.35 5.60 -1.71
CA ILE A 325 25.85 4.37 -2.32
C ILE A 325 26.40 4.65 -3.73
N PHE A 326 25.68 5.42 -4.55
CA PHE A 326 26.17 5.82 -5.87
C PHE A 326 27.47 6.64 -5.78
N ARG A 327 27.56 7.63 -4.88
CA ARG A 327 28.79 8.41 -4.70
C ARG A 327 29.96 7.55 -4.25
N GLN A 328 29.74 6.62 -3.32
CA GLN A 328 30.78 5.67 -2.87
C GLN A 328 31.25 4.76 -4.02
N ALA A 329 30.38 4.47 -4.99
CA ALA A 329 30.72 3.74 -6.20
C ALA A 329 31.34 4.61 -7.32
N GLY A 330 31.63 5.89 -7.04
CA GLY A 330 32.34 6.79 -7.96
C GLY A 330 31.45 7.47 -9.00
N PHE A 331 30.15 7.58 -8.76
CA PHE A 331 29.26 8.45 -9.54
C PHE A 331 29.25 9.87 -8.97
N ASP A 332 29.12 10.86 -9.84
CA ASP A 332 28.84 12.25 -9.46
C ASP A 332 27.33 12.44 -9.37
N VAL A 333 26.77 12.26 -8.17
CA VAL A 333 25.31 12.32 -7.96
C VAL A 333 24.95 13.48 -7.07
N THR A 334 24.12 14.39 -7.59
CA THR A 334 23.44 15.39 -6.76
C THR A 334 22.07 14.84 -6.35
N VAL A 335 21.82 14.75 -5.05
CA VAL A 335 20.52 14.25 -4.53
C VAL A 335 19.66 15.42 -4.14
N ARG A 336 18.43 15.47 -4.66
CA ARG A 336 17.41 16.44 -4.23
C ARG A 336 16.18 15.71 -3.71
N THR A 337 15.80 16.06 -2.50
CA THR A 337 14.64 15.50 -1.81
C THR A 337 13.58 16.58 -1.69
N LEU A 338 12.39 16.34 -2.24
CA LEU A 338 11.28 17.29 -2.24
C LEU A 338 10.07 16.65 -1.57
N GLY A 339 9.53 17.32 -0.54
CA GLY A 339 8.37 16.86 0.20
C GLY A 339 7.06 17.42 -0.34
N LEU A 340 6.01 16.60 -0.45
CA LEU A 340 4.63 17.06 -0.60
C LEU A 340 3.86 16.83 0.70
N THR A 341 3.14 17.86 1.13
CA THR A 341 2.47 17.85 2.44
C THR A 341 0.95 17.76 2.34
N SER A 342 0.36 18.13 1.19
CA SER A 342 -1.08 18.25 1.00
C SER A 342 -1.75 19.12 2.09
N GLY A 343 -1.03 20.11 2.61
CA GLY A 343 -1.48 20.98 3.71
C GLY A 343 -1.43 20.35 5.10
N ILE A 344 -0.91 19.14 5.25
CA ILE A 344 -0.83 18.42 6.53
C ILE A 344 0.36 18.93 7.35
N SER A 345 0.08 19.62 8.45
CA SER A 345 1.09 20.25 9.32
C SER A 345 2.08 19.26 9.93
N ALA A 346 1.64 18.04 10.27
CA ALA A 346 2.53 17.00 10.80
C ALA A 346 3.59 16.54 9.78
N LYS A 347 3.23 16.47 8.49
CA LYS A 347 4.19 16.17 7.41
C LYS A 347 5.18 17.32 7.22
N ALA A 348 4.69 18.56 7.21
CA ALA A 348 5.54 19.76 7.13
C ALA A 348 6.57 19.79 8.26
N ALA A 349 6.14 19.59 9.50
CA ALA A 349 7.02 19.54 10.66
C ALA A 349 8.09 18.44 10.56
N ALA A 350 7.74 17.26 10.02
CA ALA A 350 8.70 16.18 9.79
C ALA A 350 9.75 16.54 8.73
N PHE A 351 9.34 17.19 7.64
CA PHE A 351 10.26 17.66 6.60
C PHE A 351 11.16 18.80 7.09
N ASP A 352 10.61 19.77 7.83
CA ASP A 352 11.37 20.86 8.46
C ASP A 352 12.46 20.32 9.38
N ALA A 353 12.11 19.36 10.26
CA ALA A 353 13.07 18.72 11.17
C ALA A 353 14.22 18.00 10.43
N ALA A 354 13.98 17.55 9.20
CA ALA A 354 14.96 16.87 8.34
C ALA A 354 15.60 17.78 7.28
N ALA A 355 15.35 19.09 7.34
CA ALA A 355 15.77 20.09 6.37
C ALA A 355 15.45 19.70 4.91
N VAL A 356 14.27 19.13 4.69
CA VAL A 356 13.75 18.77 3.36
C VAL A 356 12.87 19.92 2.86
N PRO A 357 13.18 20.56 1.73
CA PRO A 357 12.25 21.50 1.11
C PRO A 357 10.91 20.81 0.85
N HIS A 358 9.83 21.42 1.32
CA HIS A 358 8.50 20.86 1.17
C HIS A 358 7.52 21.88 0.59
N PHE A 359 6.47 21.36 -0.04
CA PHE A 359 5.46 22.11 -0.75
C PHE A 359 4.08 21.60 -0.35
N GLU A 360 3.07 22.45 -0.50
CA GLU A 360 1.70 22.05 -0.23
C GLU A 360 1.18 21.13 -1.33
N ASN A 361 1.52 21.42 -2.58
CA ASN A 361 1.01 20.76 -3.77
C ASN A 361 2.01 20.83 -4.94
N TRP A 362 1.66 20.16 -6.04
CA TRP A 362 2.48 20.14 -7.23
C TRP A 362 2.62 21.49 -7.91
N GLU A 363 1.61 22.37 -7.88
CA GLU A 363 1.68 23.69 -8.50
C GLU A 363 2.79 24.57 -7.91
N GLN A 364 3.10 24.37 -6.63
CA GLN A 364 4.24 24.99 -5.97
C GLN A 364 5.55 24.25 -6.30
N LEU A 365 5.57 22.92 -6.13
CA LEU A 365 6.77 22.10 -6.31
C LEU A 365 7.31 22.17 -7.74
N ILE A 366 6.43 22.06 -8.74
CA ILE A 366 6.83 21.97 -10.14
C ILE A 366 7.60 23.22 -10.58
N LYS A 367 7.42 24.39 -9.94
CA LYS A 367 8.16 25.62 -10.26
C LYS A 367 9.65 25.55 -9.92
N VAL A 368 10.06 24.63 -9.05
CA VAL A 368 11.45 24.45 -8.62
C VAL A 368 12.09 23.16 -9.15
N LEU A 369 11.31 22.32 -9.81
CA LEU A 369 11.76 21.13 -10.53
C LEU A 369 12.26 21.55 -11.92
#